data_AF-A0A7C1FM87-F1
#
_entry.id   AF-A0A7C1FM87-F1
#
_cell.length_a   1.000
_cell.length_b   1.000
_cell.length_c   1.000
_cell.angle_alpha   90.00
_cell.angle_beta   90.00
_cell.angle_gamma   90.00
#
_symmetry.space_group_name_H-M   'P 1'
#
loop_
_entity.id
_entity.type
_entity.pdbx_description
1 polymer ?
#
loop_
_entity_poly.entity_id
_entity_poly.type
_entity_poly.pdbx_seq_one_letter_code
_entity_poly.pdbx_strand_id
1 'polypeptide(L)'
;MSLPSGPLSQGAGRFTEQASVCGALGGKTHRVSGENLSAPRLAGGLDVCAQTESSDVPLPSYLATAVDLLAADCSVSEVILSGGDPLCLSDVQLAALVGRLRSIGHVRRLRIHTRMPIVVPQRVTGKLVELLRGSALRTLVVVHVNHPAELDRQVEIALARLIDAGIPVLSQTVLLRGVNDSVESLAGLYERLADLRVVAYYLHQLDRVAGAAHFEVPVEVGIRLVGELRARLPGYAVPRYVRELPGASCKQLLA
;
A
#
# COMPACT_ATOMS: atom_id res chain seq x y z
N MET A 1 48.23 13.00 33.94
CA MET A 1 46.86 12.51 34.12
C MET A 1 46.32 12.16 32.75
N SER A 2 46.31 10.87 32.43
CA SER A 2 45.99 10.33 31.12
C SER A 2 44.51 9.94 31.08
N LEU A 3 43.80 10.38 30.04
CA LEU A 3 42.41 10.00 29.77
C LEU A 3 42.35 8.57 29.19
N PRO A 4 41.39 7.73 29.59
CA PRO A 4 41.08 6.52 28.84
C PRO A 4 39.97 6.81 27.82
N SER A 5 40.26 6.45 26.58
CA SER A 5 39.35 6.30 25.46
C SER A 5 38.53 5.00 25.62
N GLY A 6 37.20 5.11 25.66
CA GLY A 6 36.27 3.99 25.62
C GLY A 6 35.49 3.96 24.30
N PRO A 7 35.20 2.77 23.72
CA PRO A 7 34.62 2.67 22.38
C PRO A 7 33.12 2.97 22.37
N LEU A 8 32.70 3.73 21.35
CA LEU A 8 31.31 3.92 20.95
C LEU A 8 30.77 2.57 20.43
N SER A 9 29.88 1.94 21.19
CA SER A 9 29.12 0.80 20.70
C SER A 9 28.09 1.28 19.67
N GLN A 10 28.23 0.78 18.45
CA GLN A 10 27.27 0.96 17.38
C GLN A 10 26.00 0.18 17.74
N GLY A 11 24.91 0.89 18.02
CA GLY A 11 23.58 0.30 18.05
C GLY A 11 23.13 0.01 16.63
N ALA A 12 23.34 -1.20 16.14
CA ALA A 12 22.74 -1.68 14.90
C ALA A 12 21.22 -1.73 15.07
N GLY A 13 20.52 -1.00 14.21
CA GLY A 13 19.07 -0.80 14.26
C GLY A 13 18.28 -2.10 14.22
N ARG A 14 17.32 -2.22 15.13
CA ARG A 14 16.32 -3.29 15.11
C ARG A 14 15.35 -3.03 13.96
N PHE A 15 15.30 -3.96 13.00
CA PHE A 15 14.23 -4.07 12.02
C PHE A 15 12.90 -4.31 12.77
N THR A 16 11.88 -3.49 12.49
CA THR A 16 10.54 -3.68 13.02
C THR A 16 9.78 -4.70 12.15
N GLU A 17 10.00 -5.97 12.45
CA GLU A 17 9.19 -7.08 11.98
C GLU A 17 7.76 -6.93 12.52
N GLN A 18 6.84 -6.38 11.72
CA GLN A 18 5.42 -6.35 12.05
C GLN A 18 4.70 -7.43 11.24
N ALA A 19 4.73 -8.66 11.77
CA ALA A 19 3.74 -9.67 11.42
C ALA A 19 2.38 -9.23 12.00
N SER A 20 1.47 -8.76 11.14
CA SER A 20 0.09 -8.48 11.54
C SER A 20 -0.75 -9.72 11.27
N VAL A 21 -1.26 -10.34 12.33
CA VAL A 21 -2.27 -11.40 12.23
C VAL A 21 -3.61 -10.71 11.97
N CYS A 22 -4.00 -10.58 10.71
CA CYS A 22 -5.27 -9.96 10.35
C CYS A 22 -6.14 -10.95 9.57
N GLY A 23 -7.07 -11.61 10.27
CA GLY A 23 -8.17 -12.34 9.67
C GLY A 23 -8.63 -13.56 10.48
N ALA A 24 -9.94 -13.69 10.68
CA ALA A 24 -10.63 -14.78 11.37
C ALA A 24 -10.53 -16.17 10.69
N LEU A 25 -9.55 -16.37 9.80
CA LEU A 25 -9.34 -17.57 8.99
C LEU A 25 -7.85 -17.94 8.96
N GLY A 26 -7.24 -18.15 10.13
CA GLY A 26 -6.06 -18.99 10.36
C GLY A 26 -4.74 -18.74 9.59
N GLY A 27 -4.65 -17.76 8.69
CA GLY A 27 -3.43 -17.45 7.92
C GLY A 27 -2.74 -16.20 8.44
N LYS A 28 -1.41 -16.23 8.54
CA LYS A 28 -0.64 -15.01 8.83
C LYS A 28 -0.53 -14.14 7.57
N THR A 29 -0.50 -12.83 7.79
CA THR A 29 -0.23 -11.82 6.76
C THR A 29 1.12 -11.18 7.07
N HIS A 30 1.99 -11.10 6.06
CA HIS A 30 3.30 -10.48 6.21
C HIS A 30 3.38 -9.17 5.44
N ARG A 31 3.80 -8.10 6.11
CA ARG A 31 4.01 -6.78 5.51
C ARG A 31 5.46 -6.66 5.08
N VAL A 32 5.71 -6.40 3.80
CA VAL A 32 7.03 -6.03 3.28
C VAL A 32 7.01 -4.51 3.05
N SER A 33 7.74 -3.77 3.88
CA SER A 33 7.87 -2.32 3.79
C SER A 33 9.30 -1.92 3.41
N GLY A 34 9.46 -1.16 2.33
CA GLY A 34 10.71 -0.49 2.01
C GLY A 34 10.78 0.87 2.71
N GLU A 35 11.38 0.94 3.89
CA GLU A 35 11.81 2.23 4.43
C GLU A 35 13.11 2.65 3.72
N ASN A 36 13.14 3.89 3.23
CA ASN A 36 14.16 4.54 2.39
C ASN A 36 14.22 4.15 0.90
N LEU A 37 13.21 4.58 0.14
CA LEU A 37 13.29 4.74 -1.32
C LEU A 37 13.42 6.24 -1.66
N SER A 38 14.64 6.78 -1.66
CA SER A 38 14.92 8.06 -2.33
C SER A 38 15.19 7.78 -3.82
N ALA A 39 14.37 8.36 -4.70
CA ALA A 39 14.51 8.23 -6.14
C ALA A 39 15.80 8.93 -6.64
N PRO A 40 16.65 8.28 -7.47
CA PRO A 40 17.70 8.98 -8.18
C PRO A 40 17.11 9.69 -9.41
N ARG A 41 17.62 10.90 -9.71
CA ARG A 41 17.29 11.65 -10.93
C ARG A 41 17.83 10.91 -12.15
N LEU A 42 16.98 10.65 -13.13
CA LEU A 42 17.38 10.08 -14.42
C LEU A 42 17.80 11.19 -15.39
N ALA A 43 19.00 11.04 -15.96
CA ALA A 43 19.43 11.73 -17.17
C ALA A 43 19.84 10.67 -18.20
N GLY A 44 19.25 10.74 -19.41
CA GLY A 44 19.83 10.25 -20.67
C GLY A 44 19.57 8.81 -21.12
N GLY A 45 18.66 8.65 -22.09
CA GLY A 45 18.93 8.11 -23.46
C GLY A 45 19.31 6.63 -23.72
N LEU A 46 18.40 5.94 -24.45
CA LEU A 46 18.55 4.79 -25.38
C LEU A 46 19.05 3.45 -24.77
N ASP A 47 18.65 2.25 -25.19
CA ASP A 47 18.06 1.76 -26.44
C ASP A 47 17.31 0.44 -26.17
N VAL A 48 16.40 0.05 -27.06
CA VAL A 48 15.58 -1.18 -26.96
C VAL A 48 16.30 -2.39 -27.55
N CYS A 49 16.39 -3.49 -26.80
CA CYS A 49 16.45 -4.84 -27.38
C CYS A 49 15.82 -5.87 -26.44
N ALA A 50 14.89 -6.65 -26.99
CA ALA A 50 14.20 -7.74 -26.32
C ALA A 50 15.12 -8.94 -26.12
N GLN A 51 15.33 -9.39 -24.88
CA GLN A 51 15.81 -10.73 -24.56
C GLN A 51 15.24 -11.22 -23.21
N THR A 52 14.62 -12.41 -23.28
CA THR A 52 14.50 -13.48 -22.27
C THR A 52 14.02 -13.15 -20.84
N GLU A 53 12.87 -13.74 -20.49
CA GLU A 53 12.42 -14.00 -19.12
C GLU A 53 13.44 -14.91 -18.41
N SER A 54 14.44 -14.33 -17.75
CA SER A 54 15.27 -15.04 -16.79
C SER A 54 14.93 -14.60 -15.37
N SER A 55 14.78 -15.58 -14.48
CA SER A 55 14.60 -15.42 -13.04
C SER A 55 15.81 -14.79 -12.31
N ASP A 56 16.83 -14.36 -13.05
CA ASP A 56 18.14 -13.92 -12.54
C ASP A 56 18.28 -12.40 -12.35
N VAL A 57 17.20 -11.63 -12.52
CA VAL A 57 17.21 -10.21 -12.18
C VAL A 57 17.45 -10.07 -10.66
N PRO A 58 18.54 -9.42 -10.22
CA PRO A 58 18.82 -9.26 -8.80
C PRO A 58 17.83 -8.28 -8.18
N LEU A 59 17.11 -8.74 -7.16
CA LEU A 59 16.35 -7.86 -6.29
C LEU A 59 17.30 -7.06 -5.39
N PRO A 60 16.93 -5.84 -4.98
CA PRO A 60 17.55 -5.21 -3.82
C PRO A 60 17.67 -6.19 -2.66
N SER A 61 18.81 -6.20 -1.97
CA SER A 61 19.14 -7.20 -0.95
C SER A 61 18.03 -7.37 0.10
N TYR A 62 17.42 -6.27 0.55
CA TYR A 62 16.33 -6.31 1.51
C TYR A 62 15.07 -7.04 0.99
N LEU A 63 14.75 -6.92 -0.30
CA LEU A 63 13.62 -7.63 -0.92
C LEU A 63 13.95 -9.11 -1.12
N ALA A 64 15.19 -9.43 -1.49
CA ALA A 64 15.64 -10.82 -1.59
C ALA A 64 15.53 -11.53 -0.23
N THR A 65 16.08 -10.93 0.83
CA THR A 65 15.96 -11.46 2.20
C THR A 65 14.50 -11.62 2.63
N ALA A 66 13.63 -10.65 2.34
CA ALA A 66 12.22 -10.76 2.68
C ALA A 66 11.54 -11.93 1.97
N VAL A 67 11.84 -12.16 0.68
CA VAL A 67 11.32 -13.31 -0.07
C VAL A 67 11.79 -14.64 0.53
N ASP A 68 13.05 -14.73 0.95
CA ASP A 68 13.59 -15.95 1.56
C ASP A 68 12.91 -16.27 2.90
N LEU A 69 12.63 -15.24 3.71
CA LEU A 69 11.86 -15.40 4.96
C LEU A 69 10.43 -15.86 4.70
N LEU A 70 9.77 -15.30 3.68
CA LEU A 70 8.43 -15.71 3.28
C LEU A 70 8.39 -17.15 2.78
N ALA A 71 9.42 -17.59 2.06
CA ALA A 71 9.55 -18.96 1.60
C ALA A 71 9.75 -19.95 2.76
N ALA A 72 10.42 -19.53 3.83
CA ALA A 72 10.66 -20.35 5.02
C ALA A 72 9.44 -20.45 5.96
N ASP A 73 8.54 -19.45 6.00
CA ASP A 73 7.34 -19.47 6.85
C ASP A 73 6.08 -19.89 6.07
N CYS A 74 5.79 -21.20 6.10
CA CYS A 74 4.59 -21.80 5.49
C CYS A 74 3.25 -21.31 6.08
N SER A 75 3.25 -20.59 7.21
CA SER A 75 2.03 -20.03 7.82
C SER A 75 1.53 -18.74 7.14
N VAL A 76 2.36 -18.14 6.28
CA VAL A 76 2.02 -16.93 5.53
C VAL A 76 1.19 -17.28 4.30
N SER A 77 0.00 -16.69 4.17
CA SER A 77 -0.85 -16.93 2.99
C SER A 77 -1.10 -15.69 2.14
N GLU A 78 -0.68 -14.52 2.65
CA GLU A 78 -0.81 -13.24 2.00
C GLU A 78 0.43 -12.38 2.24
N VAL A 79 0.91 -11.76 1.15
CA VAL A 79 1.99 -10.78 1.18
C VAL A 79 1.41 -9.40 0.89
N ILE A 80 1.73 -8.44 1.74
CA ILE A 80 1.40 -7.02 1.54
C ILE A 80 2.67 -6.29 1.10
N LEU A 81 2.67 -5.75 -0.11
CA LEU A 81 3.68 -4.79 -0.55
C LEU A 81 3.21 -3.38 -0.14
N SER A 82 3.97 -2.74 0.74
CA SER A 82 3.71 -1.40 1.29
C SER A 82 5.04 -0.71 1.65
N GLY A 83 5.04 0.33 2.49
CA GLY A 83 6.23 1.14 2.78
C GLY A 83 6.22 2.40 1.92
N GLY A 84 7.33 2.73 1.22
CA GLY A 84 7.37 3.81 0.23
C GLY A 84 6.26 3.72 -0.84
N ASP A 85 6.58 3.35 -2.07
CA ASP A 85 5.54 2.95 -3.02
C ASP A 85 6.03 1.76 -3.86
N PRO A 86 5.38 0.59 -3.77
CA PRO A 86 5.79 -0.61 -4.52
C PRO A 86 5.80 -0.39 -6.03
N LEU A 87 4.94 0.49 -6.55
CA LEU A 87 4.88 0.79 -7.97
C LEU A 87 5.92 1.84 -8.40
N CYS A 88 6.75 2.35 -7.49
CA CYS A 88 7.98 3.07 -7.86
C CYS A 88 9.09 2.12 -8.34
N LEU A 89 8.97 0.81 -8.10
CA LEU A 89 9.87 -0.17 -8.69
C LEU A 89 9.76 -0.16 -10.22
N SER A 90 10.89 -0.35 -10.89
CA SER A 90 10.91 -0.56 -12.33
C SER A 90 10.12 -1.83 -12.70
N ASP A 91 9.59 -1.89 -13.92
CA ASP A 91 8.83 -3.07 -14.38
C ASP A 91 9.65 -4.36 -14.24
N VAL A 92 10.96 -4.28 -14.47
CA VAL A 92 11.91 -5.41 -14.35
C VAL A 92 12.01 -5.89 -12.90
N GLN A 93 12.18 -4.97 -11.94
CA GLN A 93 12.27 -5.31 -10.52
C GLN A 93 10.94 -5.82 -9.96
N LEU A 94 9.82 -5.19 -10.36
CA LEU A 94 8.50 -5.62 -9.93
C LEU A 94 8.16 -7.00 -10.50
N ALA A 95 8.51 -7.28 -11.77
CA ALA A 95 8.33 -8.59 -12.37
C ALA A 95 9.15 -9.67 -11.66
N ALA A 96 10.41 -9.39 -11.33
CA ALA A 96 11.26 -10.30 -10.56
C ALA A 96 10.66 -10.59 -9.17
N LEU A 97 10.19 -9.55 -8.45
CA LEU A 97 9.58 -9.71 -7.14
C LEU A 97 8.30 -10.55 -7.21
N VAL A 98 7.37 -10.18 -8.09
CA VAL A 98 6.10 -10.92 -8.28
C VAL A 98 6.37 -12.35 -8.74
N GLY A 99 7.35 -12.56 -9.63
CA GLY A 99 7.77 -13.88 -10.09
C GLY A 99 8.27 -14.77 -8.94
N ARG A 100 9.13 -14.24 -8.06
CA ARG A 100 9.56 -14.99 -6.87
C ARG A 100 8.41 -15.28 -5.91
N LEU A 101 7.55 -14.30 -5.63
CA LEU A 101 6.36 -14.51 -4.79
C LEU A 101 5.41 -15.57 -5.36
N ARG A 102 5.26 -15.65 -6.69
CA ARG A 102 4.46 -16.70 -7.37
C ARG A 102 5.04 -18.10 -7.18
N SER A 103 6.35 -18.21 -7.04
CA SER A 103 7.02 -19.51 -6.83
C SER A 103 6.82 -20.06 -5.41
N ILE A 104 6.39 -19.22 -4.46
CA ILE A 104 6.11 -19.63 -3.08
C ILE A 104 4.72 -20.27 -3.02
N GLY A 105 4.66 -21.60 -3.02
CA GLY A 105 3.42 -22.37 -3.17
C GLY A 105 2.33 -22.13 -2.10
N HIS A 106 2.71 -21.71 -0.89
CA HIS A 106 1.76 -21.38 0.19
C HIS A 106 1.22 -19.96 0.14
N VAL A 107 1.86 -19.05 -0.60
CA VAL A 107 1.41 -17.66 -0.76
C VAL A 107 0.32 -17.59 -1.82
N ARG A 108 -0.88 -17.16 -1.41
CA ARG A 108 -2.08 -17.19 -2.27
C ARG A 108 -2.55 -15.81 -2.72
N ARG A 109 -2.16 -14.76 -1.99
CA ARG A 109 -2.66 -13.40 -2.16
C ARG A 109 -1.51 -12.40 -2.14
N LEU A 110 -1.60 -11.43 -3.03
CA LEU A 110 -0.71 -10.28 -3.10
C LEU A 110 -1.54 -9.03 -2.96
N ARG A 111 -1.23 -8.20 -1.97
CA ARG A 111 -1.91 -6.92 -1.76
C ARG A 111 -0.92 -5.79 -1.93
N ILE A 112 -1.17 -4.90 -2.88
CA ILE A 112 -0.28 -3.79 -3.21
C ILE A 112 -0.90 -2.50 -2.72
N HIS A 113 -0.26 -1.84 -1.76
CA HIS A 113 -0.62 -0.50 -1.32
C HIS A 113 0.20 0.52 -2.10
N THR A 114 -0.46 1.43 -2.81
CA THR A 114 0.22 2.37 -3.72
C THR A 114 -0.55 3.67 -3.85
N ARG A 115 0.17 4.78 -4.03
CA ARG A 115 -0.38 6.07 -4.44
C ARG A 115 -0.16 6.32 -5.94
N MET A 116 0.65 5.52 -6.63
CA MET A 116 1.03 5.75 -8.04
C MET A 116 -0.14 5.96 -9.00
N PRO A 117 -1.27 5.22 -8.93
CA PRO A 117 -2.41 5.49 -9.81
C PRO A 117 -2.99 6.90 -9.64
N ILE A 118 -2.80 7.53 -8.48
CA ILE A 118 -3.27 8.88 -8.15
C ILE A 118 -2.25 9.95 -8.57
N VAL A 119 -0.95 9.70 -8.39
CA VAL A 119 0.11 10.71 -8.66
C VAL A 119 0.71 10.62 -10.06
N VAL A 120 0.82 9.41 -10.62
CA VAL A 120 1.37 9.13 -11.95
C VAL A 120 0.50 8.04 -12.61
N PRO A 121 -0.71 8.39 -13.11
CA PRO A 121 -1.66 7.40 -13.64
C PRO A 121 -1.09 6.55 -14.78
N GLN A 122 -0.13 7.10 -15.54
CA GLN A 122 0.58 6.42 -16.62
C GLN A 122 1.41 5.22 -16.14
N ARG A 123 1.70 5.12 -14.84
CA ARG A 123 2.38 3.95 -14.25
C ARG A 123 1.56 2.67 -14.42
N VAL A 124 0.23 2.80 -14.51
CA VAL A 124 -0.69 1.69 -14.72
C VAL A 124 -0.71 1.31 -16.20
N THR A 125 0.35 0.69 -16.68
CA THR A 125 0.47 0.25 -18.09
C THR A 125 -0.23 -1.10 -18.31
N GLY A 126 -0.46 -1.47 -19.58
CA GLY A 126 -0.92 -2.83 -19.92
C GLY A 126 0.05 -3.91 -19.43
N LYS A 127 1.37 -3.67 -19.51
CA LYS A 127 2.39 -4.60 -19.00
C LYS A 127 2.28 -4.80 -17.49
N LEU A 128 2.04 -3.73 -16.72
CA LEU A 128 1.80 -3.84 -15.28
C LEU A 128 0.56 -4.69 -15.00
N VAL A 129 -0.53 -4.41 -15.71
CA VAL A 129 -1.81 -5.11 -15.52
C VAL A 129 -1.67 -6.61 -15.80
N GLU A 130 -1.00 -6.98 -16.90
CA GLU A 130 -0.70 -8.38 -17.21
C GLU A 130 0.19 -9.03 -16.13
N LEU A 131 1.19 -8.30 -15.64
CA LEU A 131 2.02 -8.77 -14.53
C LEU A 131 1.17 -9.05 -13.28
N LEU A 132 0.17 -8.23 -12.97
CA LEU A 132 -0.62 -8.37 -11.74
C LEU A 132 -1.78 -9.37 -11.84
N ARG A 133 -2.34 -9.57 -13.04
CA ARG A 133 -3.52 -10.43 -13.27
C ARG A 133 -3.26 -11.94 -13.12
N GLY A 134 -2.00 -12.38 -13.22
CA GLY A 134 -1.67 -13.80 -13.35
C GLY A 134 -2.19 -14.71 -12.22
N SER A 135 -2.62 -15.92 -12.59
CA SER A 135 -3.48 -16.82 -11.81
C SER A 135 -2.88 -17.39 -10.51
N ALA A 136 -1.55 -17.47 -10.40
CA ALA A 136 -0.89 -18.03 -9.22
C ALA A 136 -1.06 -17.17 -7.96
N LEU A 137 -1.18 -15.84 -8.12
CA LEU A 137 -1.40 -14.90 -7.02
C LEU A 137 -2.69 -14.13 -7.24
N ARG A 138 -3.59 -14.19 -6.26
CA ARG A 138 -4.77 -13.32 -6.25
C ARG A 138 -4.34 -11.92 -5.84
N THR A 139 -4.07 -11.08 -6.83
CA THR A 139 -3.61 -9.71 -6.60
C THR A 139 -4.80 -8.78 -6.35
N LEU A 140 -4.67 -7.92 -5.35
CA LEU A 140 -5.55 -6.78 -5.12
C LEU A 140 -4.72 -5.51 -4.92
N VAL A 141 -5.29 -4.36 -5.29
CA VAL A 141 -4.62 -3.05 -5.20
C VAL A 141 -5.38 -2.17 -4.23
N VAL A 142 -4.67 -1.58 -3.28
CA VAL A 142 -5.19 -0.56 -2.38
C VAL A 142 -4.59 0.78 -2.80
N VAL A 143 -5.43 1.66 -3.36
CA VAL A 143 -5.01 3.01 -3.77
C VAL A 143 -5.16 4.00 -2.63
N HIS A 144 -4.17 4.88 -2.46
CA HIS A 144 -4.17 5.89 -1.42
C HIS A 144 -4.71 7.21 -1.96
N VAL A 145 -5.92 7.59 -1.56
CA VAL A 145 -6.60 8.80 -2.06
C VAL A 145 -7.30 9.52 -0.90
N ASN A 146 -7.14 10.83 -0.85
CA ASN A 146 -7.61 11.67 0.26
C ASN A 146 -8.71 12.65 -0.13
N HIS A 147 -8.80 13.07 -1.39
CA HIS A 147 -9.76 14.08 -1.81
C HIS A 147 -10.36 13.77 -3.19
N PRO A 148 -11.65 14.07 -3.46
CA PRO A 148 -12.26 13.81 -4.77
C PRO A 148 -11.54 14.52 -5.91
N ALA A 149 -10.91 15.67 -5.66
CA ALA A 149 -10.13 16.41 -6.65
C ALA A 149 -8.91 15.64 -7.18
N GLU A 150 -8.43 14.61 -6.47
CA GLU A 150 -7.33 13.78 -6.92
C GLU A 150 -7.74 12.75 -7.98
N LEU A 151 -9.03 12.58 -8.23
CA LEU A 151 -9.56 11.55 -9.14
C LEU A 151 -9.77 12.12 -10.55
N ASP A 152 -8.80 12.79 -11.17
CA ASP A 152 -8.99 13.33 -12.52
C ASP A 152 -9.23 12.23 -13.60
N ARG A 153 -9.50 12.65 -14.84
CA ARG A 153 -9.78 11.72 -15.95
C ARG A 153 -8.65 10.71 -16.21
N GLN A 154 -7.39 11.07 -15.99
CA GLN A 154 -6.27 10.14 -16.18
C GLN A 154 -6.25 9.07 -15.08
N VAL A 155 -6.54 9.48 -13.84
CA VAL A 155 -6.71 8.57 -12.70
C VAL A 155 -7.87 7.62 -12.94
N GLU A 156 -9.02 8.12 -13.41
CA GLU A 156 -10.19 7.31 -13.75
C GLU A 156 -9.84 6.21 -14.78
N ILE A 157 -9.10 6.57 -15.84
CA ILE A 157 -8.63 5.61 -16.87
C ILE A 157 -7.68 4.56 -16.25
N ALA A 158 -6.77 4.98 -15.37
CA ALA A 158 -5.84 4.06 -14.70
C ALA A 158 -6.55 3.08 -13.78
N LEU A 159 -7.51 3.56 -12.97
CA LEU A 159 -8.31 2.72 -12.08
C LEU A 159 -9.20 1.75 -12.88
N ALA A 160 -9.87 2.24 -13.92
CA ALA A 160 -10.68 1.41 -14.81
C ALA A 160 -9.85 0.28 -15.43
N ARG A 161 -8.63 0.57 -15.88
CA ARG A 161 -7.74 -0.45 -16.45
C ARG A 161 -7.41 -1.60 -15.48
N LEU A 162 -7.21 -1.31 -14.19
CA LEU A 162 -7.00 -2.35 -13.17
C LEU A 162 -8.28 -3.17 -12.96
N ILE A 163 -9.41 -2.48 -12.79
CA ILE A 163 -10.70 -3.09 -12.46
C ILE A 163 -11.21 -3.95 -13.62
N ASP A 164 -11.13 -3.46 -14.86
CA ASP A 164 -11.57 -4.17 -16.07
C ASP A 164 -10.69 -5.40 -16.37
N ALA A 165 -9.46 -5.44 -15.85
CA ALA A 165 -8.62 -6.62 -15.87
C ALA A 165 -8.99 -7.66 -14.78
N GLY A 166 -10.00 -7.39 -13.97
CA GLY A 166 -10.47 -8.24 -12.88
C GLY A 166 -9.66 -8.11 -11.59
N ILE A 167 -8.83 -7.07 -11.46
CA ILE A 167 -8.06 -6.81 -10.23
C ILE A 167 -8.94 -5.99 -9.27
N PRO A 168 -9.28 -6.50 -8.08
CA PRO A 168 -10.03 -5.72 -7.11
C PRO A 168 -9.23 -4.48 -6.68
N VAL A 169 -9.89 -3.32 -6.70
CA VAL A 169 -9.31 -2.06 -6.25
C VAL A 169 -10.08 -1.54 -5.04
N LEU A 170 -9.33 -1.24 -3.98
CA LEU A 170 -9.82 -0.69 -2.72
C LEU A 170 -9.20 0.68 -2.48
N SER A 171 -9.85 1.56 -1.72
CA SER A 171 -9.28 2.85 -1.33
C SER A 171 -8.87 2.88 0.14
N GLN A 172 -7.71 3.44 0.40
CA GLN A 172 -7.28 3.85 1.73
C GLN A 172 -7.18 5.37 1.77
N THR A 173 -7.98 5.99 2.63
CA THR A 173 -8.01 7.42 2.87
C THR A 173 -7.47 7.71 4.26
N VAL A 174 -6.74 8.80 4.43
CA VAL A 174 -6.32 9.30 5.75
C VAL A 174 -7.14 10.55 6.07
N LEU A 175 -7.69 10.62 7.28
CA LEU A 175 -8.41 11.79 7.77
C LEU A 175 -7.42 12.89 8.11
N LEU A 176 -7.51 14.01 7.41
CA LEU A 176 -6.55 15.10 7.43
C LEU A 176 -7.28 16.44 7.56
N ARG A 177 -6.86 17.21 8.56
CA ARG A 177 -7.41 18.55 8.86
C ARG A 177 -7.20 19.49 7.68
N GLY A 178 -8.25 20.22 7.29
CA GLY A 178 -8.20 21.18 6.20
C GLY A 178 -8.08 20.55 4.81
N VAL A 179 -8.21 19.22 4.69
CA VAL A 179 -8.19 18.50 3.42
C VAL A 179 -9.50 17.76 3.22
N ASN A 180 -9.85 16.86 4.14
CA ASN A 180 -11.02 15.99 4.03
C ASN A 180 -11.73 15.79 5.38
N ASP A 181 -11.58 16.74 6.31
CA ASP A 181 -12.23 16.74 7.63
C ASP A 181 -13.66 17.31 7.61
N SER A 182 -14.34 17.18 6.48
CA SER A 182 -15.75 17.56 6.28
C SER A 182 -16.54 16.40 5.67
N VAL A 183 -17.84 16.35 5.95
CA VAL A 183 -18.71 15.31 5.40
C VAL A 183 -18.91 15.52 3.90
N GLU A 184 -18.91 16.76 3.42
CA GLU A 184 -19.01 17.09 1.99
C GLU A 184 -17.81 16.52 1.21
N SER A 185 -16.59 16.74 1.69
CA SER A 185 -15.38 16.23 1.02
C SER A 185 -15.31 14.70 1.03
N LEU A 186 -15.65 14.06 2.16
CA LEU A 186 -15.64 12.60 2.27
C LEU A 186 -16.77 11.95 1.48
N ALA A 187 -17.99 12.50 1.52
CA ALA A 187 -19.11 11.98 0.75
C ALA A 187 -18.80 12.06 -0.75
N GLY A 188 -18.33 13.22 -1.23
CA GLY A 188 -17.94 13.39 -2.63
C GLY A 188 -16.79 12.47 -3.04
N LEU A 189 -15.83 12.19 -2.15
CA LEU A 189 -14.77 11.20 -2.40
C LEU A 189 -15.37 9.79 -2.59
N TYR A 190 -16.16 9.32 -1.63
CA TYR A 190 -16.62 7.93 -1.63
C TYR A 190 -17.72 7.66 -2.65
N GLU A 191 -18.55 8.65 -2.99
CA GLU A 191 -19.45 8.58 -4.16
C GLU A 191 -18.66 8.40 -5.44
N ARG A 192 -17.65 9.26 -5.67
CA ARG A 192 -16.82 9.16 -6.87
C ARG A 192 -16.04 7.85 -6.95
N LEU A 193 -15.55 7.34 -5.82
CA LEU A 193 -14.91 6.02 -5.78
C LEU A 193 -15.90 4.89 -6.10
N ALA A 194 -17.12 4.98 -5.59
CA ALA A 194 -18.18 4.01 -5.90
C ALA A 194 -18.51 4.00 -7.40
N ASP A 195 -18.63 5.17 -8.03
CA ASP A 195 -18.85 5.31 -9.49
C ASP A 195 -17.71 4.66 -10.30
N LEU A 196 -16.49 4.73 -9.77
CA LEU A 196 -15.30 4.10 -10.36
C LEU A 196 -15.14 2.63 -10.00
N ARG A 197 -16.10 2.02 -9.28
CA ARG A 197 -16.05 0.63 -8.78
C ARG A 197 -14.88 0.36 -7.83
N VAL A 198 -14.36 1.39 -7.16
CA VAL A 198 -13.36 1.28 -6.10
C VAL A 198 -14.06 1.13 -4.76
N VAL A 199 -13.71 0.09 -4.01
CA VAL A 199 -14.33 -0.19 -2.70
C VAL A 199 -13.73 0.73 -1.63
N ALA A 200 -14.59 1.49 -0.95
CA ALA A 200 -14.21 2.30 0.21
C ALA A 200 -13.74 1.41 1.38
N TYR A 201 -12.43 1.22 1.53
CA TYR A 201 -11.92 0.22 2.46
C TYR A 201 -11.66 0.78 3.85
N TYR A 202 -10.75 1.75 3.97
CA TYR A 202 -10.44 2.36 5.26
C TYR A 202 -10.37 3.88 5.17
N LEU A 203 -10.98 4.53 6.17
CA LEU A 203 -10.62 5.87 6.62
C LEU A 203 -9.69 5.70 7.81
N HIS A 204 -8.45 6.15 7.69
CA HIS A 204 -7.46 6.08 8.74
C HIS A 204 -7.46 7.35 9.57
N GLN A 205 -7.46 7.20 10.88
CA GLN A 205 -6.96 8.25 11.75
C GLN A 205 -5.48 8.48 11.45
N LEU A 206 -5.07 9.75 11.34
CA LEU A 206 -3.67 10.11 11.16
C LEU A 206 -2.82 9.60 12.34
N ASP A 207 -1.75 8.87 12.02
CA ASP A 207 -0.75 8.47 13.00
C ASP A 207 0.07 9.69 13.43
N ARG A 208 0.32 9.81 14.73
CA ARG A 208 1.09 10.91 15.30
C ARG A 208 2.57 10.71 15.00
N VAL A 209 3.00 11.11 13.81
CA VAL A 209 4.41 11.18 13.42
C VAL A 209 4.93 12.61 13.50
N ALA A 210 6.24 12.76 13.74
CA ALA A 210 6.89 14.06 13.81
C ALA A 210 6.64 14.85 12.51
N GLY A 211 6.14 16.08 12.64
CA GLY A 211 5.85 16.96 11.51
C GLY A 211 4.42 16.89 10.95
N ALA A 212 3.61 15.87 11.26
CA ALA A 212 2.25 15.74 10.73
C ALA A 212 1.14 16.19 11.70
N ALA A 213 1.48 16.55 12.94
CA ALA A 213 0.49 16.84 13.99
C ALA A 213 -0.51 17.96 13.65
N HIS A 214 -0.12 18.91 12.79
CA HIS A 214 -1.01 19.98 12.35
C HIS A 214 -2.16 19.50 11.45
N PHE A 215 -2.02 18.33 10.81
CA PHE A 215 -3.09 17.67 10.06
C PHE A 215 -3.98 16.78 10.95
N GLU A 216 -3.71 16.66 12.25
CA GLU A 216 -4.47 15.77 13.13
C GLU A 216 -5.91 16.27 13.32
N VAL A 217 -6.86 15.37 13.13
CA VAL A 217 -8.28 15.56 13.43
C VAL A 217 -8.62 14.77 14.70
N PRO A 218 -9.37 15.33 15.67
CA PRO A 218 -9.82 14.58 16.85
C PRO A 218 -10.67 13.36 16.46
N VAL A 219 -10.54 12.26 17.20
CA VAL A 219 -11.23 10.99 16.88
C VAL A 219 -12.73 11.16 16.87
N GLU A 220 -13.25 11.97 17.79
CA GLU A 220 -14.67 12.24 17.95
C GLU A 220 -15.26 12.88 16.69
N VAL A 221 -14.45 13.71 16.00
CA VAL A 221 -14.82 14.28 14.70
C VAL A 221 -14.86 13.19 13.64
N GLY A 222 -13.87 12.31 13.59
CA GLY A 222 -13.87 11.17 12.66
C GLY A 222 -15.08 10.24 12.84
N ILE A 223 -15.41 9.90 14.09
CA ILE A 223 -16.60 9.09 14.42
C ILE A 223 -17.88 9.80 13.95
N ARG A 224 -18.01 11.10 14.23
CA ARG A 224 -19.17 11.90 13.80
C ARG A 224 -19.29 11.89 12.28
N LEU A 225 -18.19 12.16 11.56
CA LEU A 225 -18.17 12.18 10.09
C LEU A 225 -18.64 10.84 9.52
N VAL A 226 -18.15 9.71 10.03
CA VAL A 226 -18.58 8.37 9.58
C VAL A 226 -20.06 8.12 9.86
N GLY A 227 -20.58 8.60 10.99
CA GLY A 227 -22.00 8.58 11.31
C GLY A 227 -22.83 9.35 10.28
N GLU A 228 -22.38 10.54 9.87
CA GLU A 228 -23.04 11.34 8.84
C GLU A 228 -22.94 10.69 7.45
N LEU A 229 -21.79 10.08 7.11
CA LEU A 229 -21.62 9.33 5.86
C LEU A 229 -22.59 8.16 5.75
N ARG A 230 -22.87 7.44 6.85
CA ARG A 230 -23.87 6.35 6.87
C ARG A 230 -25.28 6.81 6.53
N ALA A 231 -25.62 8.06 6.85
CA ALA A 231 -26.92 8.62 6.54
C ALA A 231 -27.03 9.08 5.07
N ARG A 232 -25.89 9.34 4.40
CA ARG A 232 -25.85 9.89 3.03
C ARG A 232 -25.53 8.83 1.97
N LEU A 233 -24.65 7.88 2.28
CA LEU A 233 -24.08 6.95 1.32
C LEU A 233 -24.70 5.56 1.41
N PRO A 234 -24.73 4.80 0.30
CA PRO A 234 -25.06 3.37 0.38
C PRO A 234 -24.01 2.64 1.23
N GLY A 235 -24.42 1.59 1.94
CA GLY A 235 -23.58 0.94 2.94
C GLY A 235 -22.24 0.40 2.41
N TYR A 236 -22.15 0.02 1.14
CA TYR A 236 -20.90 -0.45 0.53
C TYR A 236 -19.89 0.67 0.21
N ALA A 237 -20.34 1.93 0.20
CA ALA A 237 -19.51 3.11 -0.03
C ALA A 237 -19.07 3.77 1.30
N VAL A 238 -19.55 3.29 2.45
CA VAL A 238 -19.12 3.78 3.75
C VAL A 238 -17.81 3.09 4.16
N PRO A 239 -16.71 3.82 4.37
CA PRO A 239 -15.45 3.22 4.81
C PRO A 239 -15.54 2.71 6.24
N ARG A 240 -14.64 1.81 6.62
CA ARG A 240 -14.37 1.50 8.03
C ARG A 240 -13.41 2.53 8.60
N TYR A 241 -13.75 3.18 9.71
CA TYR A 241 -12.85 4.13 10.32
C TYR A 241 -11.96 3.45 11.34
N VAL A 242 -10.64 3.56 11.15
CA VAL A 242 -9.66 2.76 11.87
C VAL A 242 -8.46 3.59 12.34
N ARG A 243 -7.75 3.06 13.34
CA ARG A 243 -6.47 3.58 13.81
C ARG A 243 -5.44 2.45 13.90
N GLU A 244 -4.19 2.74 13.55
CA GLU A 244 -3.07 1.86 13.87
C GLU A 244 -2.55 2.21 15.29
N LEU A 245 -2.39 1.20 16.14
CA LEU A 245 -1.79 1.34 17.45
C LEU A 245 -0.44 0.61 17.43
N PRO A 246 0.67 1.25 17.84
CA PRO A 246 1.96 0.57 17.94
C PRO A 246 1.86 -0.70 18.78
N GLY A 247 2.30 -1.83 18.23
CA GLY A 247 2.28 -3.13 18.91
C GLY A 247 0.94 -3.88 18.87
N ALA A 248 -0.13 -3.31 18.31
CA ALA A 248 -1.37 -4.03 18.11
C ALA A 248 -1.26 -5.04 16.95
N SER A 249 -1.91 -6.20 17.10
CA SER A 249 -1.90 -7.27 16.09
C SER A 249 -2.73 -6.92 14.85
N CYS A 250 -3.72 -6.04 14.99
CA CYS A 250 -4.59 -5.57 13.91
C CYS A 250 -4.99 -4.10 14.11
N LYS A 251 -5.61 -3.52 13.07
CA LYS A 251 -6.16 -2.16 13.12
C LYS A 251 -7.34 -2.09 14.07
N GLN A 252 -7.37 -1.07 14.93
CA GLN A 252 -8.51 -0.83 15.82
C GLN A 252 -9.64 -0.18 15.01
N LEU A 253 -10.82 -0.80 15.01
CA LEU A 253 -12.04 -0.20 14.46
C LEU A 253 -12.59 0.85 15.43
N LEU A 254 -12.84 2.05 14.93
CA LEU A 254 -13.32 3.20 15.70
C LEU A 254 -14.78 3.54 15.38
N ALA A 255 -15.17 3.46 14.10
CA ALA A 255 -16.54 3.62 13.66
C ALA A 255 -16.85 2.71 12.48
#